data_AF-A0A820RTE5-F1
#
_entry.id   AF-A0A820RTE5-F1
#
_cell.length_a   1.000
_cell.length_b   1.000
_cell.length_c   1.000
_cell.angle_alpha   90.00
_cell.angle_beta   90.00
_cell.angle_gamma   90.00
#
_symmetry.space_group_name_H-M   'P 1'
#
loop_
_entity.id
_entity.type
_entity.pdbx_description
1 polymer ?
#
loop_
_entity_poly.entity_id
_entity_poly.type
_entity_poly.pdbx_seq_one_letter_code
_entity_poly.pdbx_strand_id
1 'polypeptide(L)'
;PRINMLMRQIKTVGGNVMGSAYSRAALRNQIHGLIFNQGLPSIFMTINPADIHSRVALYFAGVDLDLDTIIPEKIPSTYERAQIIASHPVATARFSLD
;
A
#
# COMPACT_ATOMS: atom_id res chain seq x y z
N PRO A 1 7.43 30.55 29.10
CA PRO A 1 8.91 30.37 29.00
C PRO A 1 9.38 28.92 29.27
N ARG A 2 9.06 28.33 30.44
CA ARG A 2 9.52 26.97 30.83
C ARG A 2 9.02 25.84 29.94
N ILE A 3 7.74 25.90 29.52
CA ILE A 3 7.13 24.91 28.63
C ILE A 3 7.86 24.88 27.26
N ASN A 4 8.20 26.04 26.70
CA ASN A 4 8.94 26.11 25.43
C ASN A 4 10.34 25.49 25.53
N MET A 5 11.00 25.66 26.68
CA MET A 5 12.31 25.06 26.93
C MET A 5 12.22 23.53 27.01
N LEU A 6 11.22 23.02 27.72
CA LEU A 6 10.94 21.58 27.79
C LEU A 6 10.65 21.01 26.40
N MET A 7 9.77 21.66 25.61
CA MET A 7 9.47 21.24 24.25
C MET A 7 10.69 21.24 23.34
N ARG A 8 11.63 22.17 23.53
CA ARG A 8 12.90 22.20 22.80
C ARG A 8 13.79 21.02 23.18
N GLN A 9 13.91 20.71 24.47
CA GLN A 9 14.68 19.54 24.93
C GLN A 9 14.09 18.23 24.39
N ILE A 10 12.76 18.07 24.45
CA ILE A 10 12.06 16.91 23.90
C ILE A 10 12.30 16.79 22.39
N LYS A 11 12.23 17.90 21.63
CA LYS A 11 12.55 17.92 20.20
C LYS A 11 13.99 17.49 19.92
N THR A 12 14.96 17.99 20.69
CA THR A 12 16.38 17.67 20.52
C THR A 12 16.66 16.20 20.82
N VAL A 13 16.14 15.67 21.93
CA VAL A 13 16.32 14.26 22.30
C VAL A 13 15.58 13.36 21.31
N GLY A 14 14.32 13.68 21.02
CA GLY A 14 13.50 12.91 20.10
C GLY A 14 14.04 12.90 18.67
N GLY A 15 14.65 13.99 18.19
CA GLY A 15 15.26 14.04 16.86
C GLY A 15 16.35 13.00 16.64
N ASN A 16 17.07 12.60 17.70
CA ASN A 16 18.11 11.58 17.67
C ASN A 16 17.58 10.16 17.82
N VAL A 17 16.32 9.99 18.21
CA VAL A 17 15.66 8.68 18.32
C VAL A 17 15.07 8.32 16.97
N MET A 18 15.66 7.32 16.30
CA MET A 18 15.16 6.82 15.03
C MET A 18 13.69 6.41 15.12
N GLY A 19 12.88 6.85 14.16
CA GLY A 19 11.45 6.52 14.08
C GLY A 19 10.54 7.40 14.92
N SER A 20 11.07 8.29 15.77
CA SER A 20 10.28 9.24 16.54
C SER A 20 9.56 10.26 15.64
N ALA A 21 8.55 10.95 16.19
CA ALA A 21 7.86 12.02 15.48
C ALA A 21 8.83 13.15 15.04
N TYR A 22 9.82 13.47 15.87
CA TYR A 22 10.78 14.54 15.59
C TYR A 22 11.85 14.13 14.57
N SER A 23 12.30 12.86 14.59
CA SER A 23 13.24 12.36 13.58
C SER A 23 12.56 12.30 12.21
N ARG A 24 11.29 11.88 12.13
CA ARG A 24 10.49 11.88 10.90
C ARG A 24 10.26 13.30 10.37
N ALA A 25 10.04 14.27 11.24
CA ALA A 25 9.90 15.67 10.85
C ALA A 25 11.23 16.24 10.30
N ALA A 26 12.36 15.92 10.94
CA ALA A 26 13.68 16.33 10.45
C ALA A 26 14.00 15.75 9.07
N LEU A 27 13.75 14.46 8.86
CA LEU A 27 13.92 13.79 7.56
C LEU A 27 13.04 14.42 6.47
N ARG A 28 11.80 14.78 6.78
CA ARG A 28 10.91 15.46 5.83
C ARG A 28 11.46 16.81 5.39
N ASN A 29 12.00 17.59 6.32
CA ASN A 29 12.64 18.86 5.99
C ASN A 29 13.86 18.66 5.07
N GLN A 30 14.65 17.59 5.29
CA GLN A 30 15.75 17.24 4.39
C GLN A 30 15.24 16.87 2.99
N ILE A 31 14.19 16.05 2.89
CA ILE A 31 13.55 15.71 1.61
C ILE A 31 13.09 16.97 0.88
N HIS A 32 12.44 17.92 1.58
CA HIS A 32 12.02 19.19 0.98
C HIS A 32 13.21 20.03 0.51
N GLY A 33 14.30 20.07 1.28
CA GLY A 33 15.53 20.77 0.89
C GLY A 33 16.20 20.15 -0.34
N LEU A 34 16.21 18.81 -0.42
CA LEU A 34 16.67 18.08 -1.60
C LEU A 34 15.79 18.35 -2.81
N ILE A 35 14.46 18.36 -2.66
CA ILE A 35 13.52 18.70 -3.74
C ILE A 35 13.78 20.11 -4.26
N PHE A 36 13.97 21.08 -3.36
CA PHE A 36 14.26 22.45 -3.73
C PHE A 36 15.59 22.59 -4.50
N ASN A 37 16.63 21.87 -4.07
CA ASN A 37 17.98 22.02 -4.63
C ASN A 37 18.26 21.12 -5.84
N GLN A 38 17.65 19.94 -5.91
CA GLN A 38 17.96 18.88 -6.90
C GLN A 38 16.76 18.53 -7.79
N GLY A 39 15.58 19.11 -7.53
CA GLY A 39 14.34 18.76 -8.22
C GLY A 39 13.60 17.59 -7.57
N LEU A 40 12.42 17.27 -8.10
CA LEU A 40 11.59 16.20 -7.56
C LEU A 40 12.28 14.84 -7.69
N PRO A 41 12.22 13.97 -6.66
CA PRO A 41 12.72 12.62 -6.79
C PRO A 41 11.87 11.85 -7.82
N SER A 42 12.53 11.03 -8.63
CA SER A 42 11.83 10.00 -9.41
C SER A 42 11.33 8.92 -8.44
N ILE A 43 10.02 8.85 -8.24
CA ILE A 43 9.39 7.83 -7.40
C ILE A 43 8.99 6.66 -8.30
N PHE A 44 9.58 5.49 -8.06
CA PHE A 44 9.15 4.24 -8.67
C PHE A 44 8.38 3.44 -7.62
N MET A 45 7.12 3.12 -7.92
CA MET A 45 6.26 2.33 -7.05
C MET A 45 5.62 1.22 -7.87
N THR A 46 5.81 -0.03 -7.44
CA THR A 46 5.10 -1.18 -7.99
C THR A 46 3.86 -1.42 -7.14
N ILE A 47 2.68 -1.16 -7.71
CA ILE A 47 1.40 -1.47 -7.07
C ILE A 47 0.98 -2.86 -7.58
N ASN A 48 0.94 -3.85 -6.69
CA ASN A 48 0.38 -5.17 -6.99
C ASN A 48 -0.97 -5.34 -6.29
N PRO A 49 -2.11 -5.09 -6.96
CA PRO A 49 -3.43 -5.29 -6.37
C PRO A 49 -3.66 -6.78 -6.11
N ALA A 50 -4.30 -7.12 -4.99
CA ALA A 50 -4.49 -8.52 -4.61
C ALA A 50 -5.47 -9.26 -5.55
N ASP A 51 -5.10 -10.48 -5.94
CA ASP A 51 -5.87 -11.30 -6.90
C ASP A 51 -7.29 -11.63 -6.42
N ILE A 52 -7.52 -11.64 -5.11
CA ILE A 52 -8.85 -11.84 -4.50
C ILE A 52 -9.88 -10.76 -4.88
N HIS A 53 -9.41 -9.63 -5.42
CA HIS A 53 -10.24 -8.55 -5.94
C HIS A 53 -10.33 -8.56 -7.47
N SER A 54 -9.57 -9.43 -8.15
CA SER A 54 -9.61 -9.59 -9.60
C SER A 54 -10.73 -10.55 -10.00
N ARG A 55 -11.69 -10.06 -10.80
CA ARG A 55 -12.74 -10.91 -11.41
C ARG A 55 -12.15 -11.89 -12.42
N VAL A 56 -11.07 -11.50 -13.11
CA VAL A 56 -10.36 -12.37 -14.06
C VAL A 56 -9.71 -13.54 -13.32
N ALA A 57 -9.11 -13.29 -12.15
CA ALA A 57 -8.54 -14.36 -11.32
C ALA A 57 -9.63 -15.34 -10.83
N LEU A 58 -10.81 -14.85 -10.44
CA LEU A 58 -11.95 -15.69 -10.07
C LEU A 58 -12.52 -16.47 -11.28
N TYR A 59 -12.59 -15.85 -12.44
CA TYR A 59 -13.00 -16.51 -13.68
C TYR A 59 -12.05 -17.66 -14.03
N PHE A 60 -10.74 -17.44 -13.94
CA PHE A 60 -9.75 -18.50 -14.12
C PHE A 60 -9.81 -19.58 -13.03
N ALA A 61 -10.30 -19.24 -11.83
CA ALA A 61 -10.59 -20.21 -10.77
C ALA A 61 -11.91 -20.97 -10.97
N GLY A 62 -12.63 -20.73 -12.08
CA GLY A 62 -13.85 -21.44 -12.45
C GLY A 62 -15.13 -20.86 -11.84
N VAL A 63 -15.10 -19.64 -11.29
CA VAL A 63 -16.32 -18.97 -10.82
C VAL A 63 -17.11 -18.48 -12.04
N ASP A 64 -18.40 -18.84 -12.10
CA ASP A 64 -19.32 -18.38 -13.14
C ASP A 64 -19.62 -16.88 -12.98
N LEU A 65 -18.72 -16.08 -13.55
CA LEU A 65 -18.77 -14.62 -13.55
C LEU A 65 -18.84 -14.13 -14.99
N ASP A 66 -19.82 -13.27 -15.22
CA ASP A 66 -19.85 -12.44 -16.42
C ASP A 66 -18.77 -11.35 -16.27
N LEU A 67 -17.81 -11.33 -17.20
CA LEU A 67 -16.75 -10.33 -17.22
C LEU A 67 -17.24 -9.00 -17.81
N ASP A 68 -18.20 -9.07 -18.73
CA ASP A 68 -18.77 -7.93 -19.46
C ASP A 68 -19.84 -7.20 -18.63
N THR A 69 -20.59 -7.95 -17.81
CA THR A 69 -21.66 -7.39 -16.96
C THR A 69 -21.33 -7.53 -15.47
N ILE A 70 -21.39 -6.44 -14.72
CA ILE A 70 -21.20 -6.47 -13.26
C ILE A 70 -22.56 -6.72 -12.58
N ILE A 71 -22.73 -7.91 -12.01
CA ILE A 71 -23.88 -8.28 -11.18
C ILE A 71 -23.37 -8.48 -9.75
N PRO A 72 -23.47 -7.46 -8.86
CA PRO A 72 -22.88 -7.50 -7.52
C PRO A 72 -23.30 -8.71 -6.69
N GLU A 73 -24.53 -9.19 -6.87
CA GLU A 73 -25.12 -10.31 -6.12
C GLU A 73 -24.47 -11.65 -6.48
N LYS A 74 -23.83 -11.76 -7.65
CA LYS A 74 -23.11 -12.97 -8.08
C LYS A 74 -21.66 -13.01 -7.59
N ILE A 75 -21.14 -11.92 -7.04
CA ILE A 75 -19.75 -11.85 -6.60
C ILE A 75 -19.66 -12.45 -5.19
N PRO A 76 -18.85 -13.50 -4.97
CA PRO A 76 -18.69 -14.10 -3.64
C PRO A 76 -18.11 -13.09 -2.64
N SER A 77 -18.34 -13.33 -1.35
CA SER A 77 -17.78 -12.50 -0.28
C SER A 77 -16.25 -12.48 -0.31
N THR A 78 -15.62 -11.46 0.28
CA THR A 78 -14.15 -11.35 0.33
C THR A 78 -13.48 -12.60 0.90
N TYR A 79 -14.09 -13.22 1.91
CA TYR A 79 -13.57 -14.44 2.54
C TYR A 79 -13.66 -15.64 1.58
N GLU A 80 -14.81 -15.85 0.94
CA GLU A 80 -14.99 -16.93 -0.04
C GLU A 80 -14.05 -16.76 -1.23
N ARG A 81 -13.86 -15.53 -1.74
CA ARG A 81 -12.90 -15.24 -2.81
C ARG A 81 -11.47 -15.61 -2.38
N ALA A 82 -11.08 -15.29 -1.15
CA ALA A 82 -9.78 -15.67 -0.63
C ALA A 82 -9.60 -17.20 -0.57
N GLN A 83 -10.64 -17.94 -0.16
CA GLN A 83 -10.61 -19.41 -0.15
C GLN A 83 -10.53 -19.99 -1.57
N ILE A 84 -11.28 -19.44 -2.52
CA ILE A 84 -11.29 -19.88 -3.93
C ILE A 84 -9.94 -19.64 -4.59
N ILE A 85 -9.34 -18.45 -4.41
CA ILE A 85 -8.03 -18.13 -4.97
C ILE A 85 -6.94 -19.01 -4.34
N ALA A 86 -6.99 -19.23 -3.02
CA ALA A 86 -6.04 -20.10 -2.33
C ALA A 86 -6.13 -21.57 -2.79
N SER A 87 -7.30 -22.05 -3.19
CA SER A 87 -7.48 -23.40 -3.71
C SER A 87 -7.12 -23.56 -5.20
N HIS A 88 -6.96 -22.45 -5.95
CA HIS A 88 -6.65 -22.45 -7.38
C HIS A 88 -5.37 -21.66 -7.70
N PRO A 89 -4.17 -22.12 -7.26
CA PRO A 89 -2.91 -21.39 -7.45
C PRO A 89 -2.55 -21.17 -8.93
N VAL A 90 -3.02 -22.06 -9.83
CA VAL A 90 -2.83 -21.91 -11.29
C VAL A 90 -3.63 -20.72 -11.84
N ALA A 91 -4.80 -20.43 -11.28
CA ALA A 91 -5.61 -19.28 -11.70
C ALA A 91 -4.91 -17.96 -11.37
N THR A 92 -4.31 -17.87 -10.18
CA THR A 92 -3.46 -16.75 -9.78
C THR A 92 -2.26 -16.58 -10.70
N ALA A 93 -1.54 -17.67 -10.96
CA ALA A 93 -0.37 -17.62 -11.84
C ALA A 93 -0.71 -17.17 -13.26
N ARG A 94 -1.83 -17.65 -13.82
CA ARG A 94 -2.32 -17.18 -15.13
C ARG A 94 -2.67 -15.70 -15.12
N PHE A 95 -3.42 -15.26 -14.12
CA PHE A 95 -3.76 -13.84 -13.98
C PHE A 95 -2.54 -12.92 -13.82
N SER A 96 -1.48 -13.37 -13.15
CA SER A 96 -0.26 -12.57 -12.98
C SER A 96 0.65 -12.56 -14.22
N LEU A 97 0.44 -13.46 -15.18
CA LEU A 97 1.28 -13.61 -16.38
C LEU A 97 0.63 -13.03 -17.66
N ASP A 98 -0.70 -12.97 -17.70
CA ASP A 98 -1.49 -12.35 -18.78
C ASP A 98 -1.72 -10.85 -18.53
#